data_AF-A0A0M0JX47-F1
#
_entry.id   AF-A0A0M0JX47-F1
#
_cell.length_a   1.000
_cell.length_b   1.000
_cell.length_c   1.000
_cell.angle_alpha   90.00
_cell.angle_beta   90.00
_cell.angle_gamma   90.00
#
_symmetry.space_group_name_H-M   'P 1'
#
loop_
_entity.id
_entity.type
_entity.pdbx_description
1 polymer ?
#
loop_
_entity_poly.entity_id
_entity_poly.type
_entity_poly.pdbx_seq_one_letter_code
_entity_poly.pdbx_strand_id
1 'polypeptide(L)'
;MRQTFHNVSGRSRTSSGCVLRNDEVPTLRARFARLAGVAVSALQPLKVSRYEPGERFDIHTDAFRGDLRDAEPDPNDWWADRHRVEHGVKGAPISGCNRMLTIFVYLNTVARGGRTRWRWTNHDLALGGSHGTSFYEAPGPGSGRTEVEHGSGADVSVAPVEGTGVLHFPACTAAAGGWTDYNAYHEAEPTVDETKWVAQQFIWSHERLDWRAVLDAENHEPSTRRSDDVI
;
A
#
# COMPACT_ATOMS: atom_id res chain seq x y z
N MET A 1 -11.40 -2.22 20.11
CA MET A 1 -10.08 -1.78 20.58
C MET A 1 -9.63 -0.63 19.67
N ARG A 2 -9.37 0.57 20.20
CA ARG A 2 -9.01 1.76 19.42
C ARG A 2 -7.48 1.77 19.29
N GLN A 3 -6.94 1.39 18.13
CA GLN A 3 -5.50 1.51 17.84
C GLN A 3 -5.27 2.83 17.10
N THR A 4 -4.53 3.73 17.73
CA THR A 4 -4.06 4.98 17.11
C THR A 4 -2.65 4.73 16.58
N PHE A 5 -2.42 4.92 15.28
CA PHE A 5 -1.10 4.76 14.66
C PHE A 5 -0.29 6.05 14.84
N HIS A 6 0.94 5.97 15.36
CA HIS A 6 1.88 7.09 15.44
C HIS A 6 3.13 6.75 14.63
N ASN A 7 3.42 7.53 13.57
CA ASN A 7 4.48 7.19 12.63
C ASN A 7 5.88 7.53 13.20
N VAL A 8 6.78 6.53 13.28
CA VAL A 8 8.19 6.67 13.72
C VAL A 8 9.16 6.84 12.55
N SER A 9 8.69 6.77 11.30
CA SER A 9 9.53 7.02 10.12
C SER A 9 9.13 8.33 9.46
N GLY A 10 10.11 9.21 9.16
CA GLY A 10 9.94 10.62 8.76
C GLY A 10 9.12 10.97 7.51
N ARG A 11 8.15 10.14 7.10
CA ARG A 11 7.03 10.52 6.24
C ARG A 11 5.81 10.80 7.12
N SER A 12 5.25 12.00 7.02
CA SER A 12 4.11 12.42 7.84
C SER A 12 2.82 11.76 7.35
N ARG A 13 2.38 10.74 8.10
CA ARG A 13 0.97 10.33 8.11
C ARG A 13 0.35 10.99 9.33
N THR A 14 -0.58 11.90 9.11
CA THR A 14 -1.22 12.63 10.22
C THR A 14 -2.64 12.18 10.49
N SER A 15 -3.16 11.23 9.71
CA SER A 15 -4.50 10.66 9.87
C SER A 15 -4.64 9.77 11.11
N SER A 16 -5.87 9.62 11.61
CA SER A 16 -6.25 8.57 12.57
C SER A 16 -6.98 7.41 11.88
N GLY A 17 -7.11 6.25 12.51
CA GLY A 17 -7.85 5.13 11.92
C GLY A 17 -8.13 3.99 12.87
N CYS A 18 -8.84 2.98 12.39
CA CYS A 18 -9.07 1.72 13.06
C CYS A 18 -9.08 0.56 12.06
N VAL A 19 -8.97 -0.65 12.59
CA VAL A 19 -9.15 -1.90 11.85
C VAL A 19 -10.43 -2.56 12.35
N LEU A 20 -11.31 -2.93 11.41
CA LEU A 20 -12.58 -3.59 11.72
C LEU A 20 -12.39 -5.09 11.84
N ARG A 21 -13.17 -5.73 12.71
CA ARG A 21 -13.17 -7.19 12.79
C ARG A 21 -13.88 -7.78 11.57
N ASN A 22 -13.42 -8.94 11.11
CA ASN A 22 -13.97 -9.56 9.90
C ASN A 22 -15.47 -9.90 10.00
N ASP A 23 -15.94 -10.20 11.22
CA ASP A 23 -17.35 -10.50 11.54
C ASP A 23 -18.26 -9.26 11.58
N GLU A 24 -17.70 -8.06 11.69
CA GLU A 24 -18.45 -6.79 11.66
C GLU A 24 -18.82 -6.36 10.25
N VAL A 25 -18.04 -6.78 9.24
CA VAL A 25 -18.18 -6.37 7.84
C VAL A 25 -18.18 -7.53 6.82
N PRO A 26 -18.84 -8.67 7.08
CA PRO A 26 -18.71 -9.88 6.26
C PRO A 26 -19.23 -9.67 4.83
N THR A 27 -20.32 -8.92 4.67
CA THR A 27 -20.93 -8.65 3.36
C THR A 27 -20.06 -7.74 2.49
N LEU A 28 -19.42 -6.74 3.09
CA LEU A 28 -18.52 -5.83 2.40
C LEU A 28 -17.24 -6.55 1.97
N ARG A 29 -16.66 -7.37 2.84
CA ARG A 29 -15.51 -8.23 2.51
C ARG A 29 -15.81 -9.18 1.35
N ALA A 30 -16.98 -9.81 1.36
CA ALA A 30 -17.41 -10.68 0.25
C ALA A 30 -17.53 -9.91 -1.08
N ARG A 31 -18.01 -8.66 -1.06
CA ARG A 31 -18.06 -7.81 -2.26
C ARG A 31 -16.67 -7.47 -2.77
N PHE A 32 -15.74 -7.11 -1.89
CA PHE A 32 -14.35 -6.82 -2.27
C PHE A 32 -13.64 -8.06 -2.82
N ALA A 33 -13.82 -9.21 -2.18
CA ALA A 33 -13.27 -10.48 -2.67
C ALA A 33 -13.78 -10.82 -4.07
N ARG A 34 -15.09 -10.69 -4.31
CA ARG A 34 -15.69 -10.89 -5.63
C ARG A 34 -15.20 -9.87 -6.66
N LEU A 35 -15.06 -8.61 -6.28
CA LEU A 35 -14.55 -7.56 -7.17
C LEU A 35 -13.08 -7.81 -7.56
N ALA A 36 -12.27 -8.29 -6.62
CA ALA A 36 -10.87 -8.63 -6.83
C ALA A 36 -10.65 -10.01 -7.48
N GLY A 37 -11.69 -10.85 -7.56
CA GLY A 37 -11.58 -12.21 -8.08
C GLY A 37 -10.77 -13.16 -7.20
N VAL A 38 -10.77 -12.96 -5.88
CA VAL A 38 -9.99 -13.75 -4.90
C VAL A 38 -10.87 -14.34 -3.80
N ALA A 39 -10.34 -15.30 -3.04
CA ALA A 39 -10.98 -15.75 -1.80
C ALA A 39 -10.99 -14.66 -0.72
N VAL A 40 -12.00 -14.66 0.16
CA VAL A 40 -12.09 -13.73 1.32
C VAL A 40 -10.90 -13.86 2.27
N SER A 41 -10.22 -15.01 2.28
CA SER A 41 -8.99 -15.25 3.05
C SER A 41 -7.79 -14.45 2.53
N ALA A 42 -7.81 -13.98 1.29
CA ALA A 42 -6.74 -13.15 0.72
C ALA A 42 -6.81 -11.68 1.16
N LEU A 43 -7.93 -11.26 1.78
CA LEU A 43 -8.15 -9.88 2.22
C LEU A 43 -7.56 -9.67 3.61
N GLN A 44 -6.70 -8.66 3.78
CA GLN A 44 -6.37 -8.11 5.10
C GLN A 44 -7.64 -7.66 5.84
N PRO A 45 -7.63 -7.52 7.18
CA PRO A 45 -8.70 -6.82 7.89
C PRO A 45 -8.99 -5.44 7.27
N LEU A 46 -10.27 -5.04 7.24
CA LEU A 46 -10.67 -3.79 6.63
C LEU A 46 -10.22 -2.61 7.50
N LYS A 47 -9.49 -1.66 6.93
CA LYS A 47 -9.06 -0.45 7.63
C LYS A 47 -10.01 0.70 7.33
N VAL A 48 -10.31 1.52 8.33
CA VAL A 48 -10.98 2.82 8.16
C VAL A 48 -10.05 3.91 8.64
N SER A 49 -9.81 4.90 7.80
CA SER A 49 -8.97 6.08 8.11
C SER A 49 -9.82 7.34 8.10
N ARG A 50 -9.49 8.25 9.02
CA ARG A 50 -10.08 9.58 9.17
C ARG A 50 -8.98 10.63 9.05
N TYR A 51 -9.21 11.63 8.22
CA TYR A 51 -8.35 12.79 8.01
C TYR A 51 -9.12 14.04 8.41
N GLU A 52 -8.68 14.73 9.45
CA GLU A 52 -9.17 16.07 9.81
C GLU A 52 -8.64 17.13 8.83
N PRO A 53 -9.25 18.34 8.78
CA PRO A 53 -8.72 19.48 8.04
C PRO A 53 -7.21 19.67 8.22
N GLY A 54 -6.48 19.72 7.10
CA GLY A 54 -5.02 19.83 7.05
C GLY A 54 -4.26 18.51 7.19
N GLU A 55 -4.90 17.41 7.59
CA GLU A 55 -4.26 16.10 7.69
C GLU A 55 -4.02 15.48 6.32
N ARG A 56 -2.86 14.82 6.16
CA ARG A 56 -2.41 14.23 4.91
C ARG A 56 -1.77 12.86 5.13
N PHE A 57 -1.47 12.20 4.02
CA PHE A 57 -0.55 11.08 4.01
C PHE A 57 0.43 11.28 2.86
N ASP A 58 1.68 11.57 3.22
CA ASP A 58 2.76 11.76 2.26
C ASP A 58 2.90 10.55 1.33
N ILE A 59 3.57 10.79 0.21
CA ILE A 59 3.81 9.80 -0.82
C ILE A 59 4.33 8.45 -0.27
N HIS A 60 3.63 7.39 -0.67
CA HIS A 60 3.96 6.01 -0.34
C HIS A 60 3.51 5.07 -1.46
N THR A 61 3.89 3.80 -1.31
CA THR A 61 3.28 2.69 -2.02
C THR A 61 2.69 1.77 -0.97
N ASP A 62 1.57 1.13 -1.29
CA ASP A 62 0.94 0.18 -0.39
C ASP A 62 1.69 -1.15 -0.36
N ALA A 63 2.42 -1.48 -1.42
CA ALA A 63 3.25 -2.67 -1.49
C ALA A 63 4.44 -2.60 -0.52
N PHE A 64 4.83 -3.75 0.00
CA PHE A 64 6.11 -3.90 0.65
C PHE A 64 7.18 -3.75 -0.41
N ARG A 65 8.06 -2.78 -0.17
CA ARG A 65 9.26 -2.65 -0.95
C ARG A 65 10.25 -3.63 -0.33
N GLY A 66 10.74 -4.59 -1.11
CA GLY A 66 11.91 -5.37 -0.70
C GLY A 66 13.19 -4.53 -0.63
N ASP A 67 13.09 -3.19 -0.76
CA ASP A 67 14.24 -2.30 -0.85
C ASP A 67 14.67 -2.04 0.58
N LEU A 68 15.76 -2.68 0.94
CA LEU A 68 16.59 -2.22 2.02
C LEU A 68 16.89 -0.75 1.72
N ARG A 69 16.29 0.16 2.48
CA ARG A 69 16.79 1.53 2.54
C ARG A 69 18.29 1.42 2.76
N ASP A 70 19.05 2.03 1.83
CA ASP A 70 20.49 2.17 1.90
C ASP A 70 21.35 0.91 1.63
N ALA A 71 20.79 -0.18 1.09
CA ALA A 71 21.60 -1.30 0.60
C ALA A 71 21.36 -1.58 -0.88
N GLU A 72 22.46 -1.82 -1.61
CA GLU A 72 22.42 -2.41 -2.95
C GLU A 72 21.58 -3.70 -2.89
N PRO A 73 20.62 -3.89 -3.81
CA PRO A 73 19.93 -5.17 -3.97
C PRO A 73 20.95 -6.31 -3.99
N ASP A 74 20.72 -7.38 -3.23
CA ASP A 74 21.54 -8.57 -3.41
C ASP A 74 21.35 -9.04 -4.86
N PRO A 75 22.42 -9.15 -5.67
CA PRO A 75 22.35 -9.56 -7.07
C PRO A 75 21.97 -11.04 -7.24
N ASN A 76 21.61 -11.75 -6.17
CA ASN A 76 20.93 -13.04 -6.18
C ASN A 76 19.54 -12.98 -5.52
N ASP A 77 19.18 -11.86 -4.87
CA ASP A 77 17.83 -11.55 -4.35
C ASP A 77 17.06 -10.77 -5.42
N TRP A 78 16.91 -11.38 -6.59
CA TRP A 78 16.06 -10.82 -7.64
C TRP A 78 14.61 -10.99 -7.19
N TRP A 79 14.08 -9.95 -6.54
CA TRP A 79 12.89 -9.17 -6.88
C TRP A 79 11.73 -9.72 -7.74
N ALA A 80 11.94 -10.82 -8.47
CA ALA A 80 10.98 -11.84 -8.81
C ALA A 80 11.67 -13.19 -8.77
N ASP A 81 11.23 -14.09 -7.89
CA ASP A 81 11.73 -15.44 -7.96
C ASP A 81 10.65 -16.45 -7.55
N ARG A 82 10.68 -17.59 -8.21
CA ARG A 82 10.07 -18.84 -7.75
C ARG A 82 10.55 -19.19 -6.34
N HIS A 83 11.74 -18.74 -5.91
CA HIS A 83 12.18 -18.80 -4.51
C HIS A 83 11.44 -17.87 -3.54
N ARG A 84 10.73 -16.83 -4.02
CA ARG A 84 9.83 -16.03 -3.15
C ARG A 84 8.57 -16.79 -2.73
N VAL A 85 8.21 -17.86 -3.43
CA VAL A 85 7.19 -18.81 -2.95
C VAL A 85 7.63 -19.43 -1.61
N GLU A 86 8.94 -19.54 -1.38
CA GLU A 86 9.53 -20.17 -0.19
C GLU A 86 9.98 -19.17 0.88
N HIS A 87 10.48 -17.98 0.49
CA HIS A 87 11.19 -17.06 1.41
C HIS A 87 10.67 -15.62 1.45
N GLY A 88 9.89 -15.19 0.46
CA GLY A 88 9.13 -13.95 0.52
C GLY A 88 9.80 -12.61 0.26
N VAL A 89 8.98 -11.56 0.33
CA VAL A 89 9.44 -10.17 0.22
C VAL A 89 10.08 -9.76 1.55
N LYS A 90 11.36 -9.39 1.53
CA LYS A 90 12.07 -8.88 2.71
C LYS A 90 11.33 -7.69 3.31
N GLY A 91 11.04 -7.75 4.62
CA GLY A 91 10.30 -6.71 5.34
C GLY A 91 8.77 -6.82 5.26
N ALA A 92 8.22 -7.73 4.46
CA ALA A 92 6.81 -8.08 4.58
C ALA A 92 6.58 -8.89 5.88
N PRO A 93 5.44 -8.68 6.59
CA PRO A 93 5.09 -9.46 7.78
C PRO A 93 4.89 -10.94 7.45
N ILE A 94 4.63 -11.24 6.18
CA ILE A 94 4.54 -12.59 5.65
C ILE A 94 5.60 -12.77 4.57
N SER A 95 6.48 -13.73 4.82
CA SER A 95 7.32 -14.34 3.81
C SER A 95 6.44 -14.89 2.67
N GLY A 96 6.48 -14.26 1.51
CA GLY A 96 5.88 -14.74 0.26
C GLY A 96 4.92 -13.76 -0.36
N CYS A 97 4.53 -12.73 0.40
CA CYS A 97 3.33 -11.98 0.09
C CYS A 97 3.61 -10.49 -0.03
N ASN A 98 3.03 -9.90 -1.07
CA ASN A 98 2.94 -8.46 -1.24
C ASN A 98 1.46 -8.07 -1.38
N ARG A 99 1.14 -6.81 -1.14
CA ARG A 99 -0.19 -6.29 -1.46
C ARG A 99 -0.24 -6.10 -2.97
N MET A 100 -1.03 -6.92 -3.65
CA MET A 100 -1.14 -6.87 -5.11
C MET A 100 -2.23 -5.92 -5.60
N LEU A 101 -3.22 -5.65 -4.75
CA LEU A 101 -4.34 -4.78 -5.06
C LEU A 101 -4.75 -4.02 -3.80
N THR A 102 -4.92 -2.72 -3.95
CA THR A 102 -5.60 -1.87 -2.98
C THR A 102 -6.94 -1.45 -3.55
N ILE A 103 -7.98 -1.62 -2.75
CA ILE A 103 -9.29 -1.01 -2.98
C ILE A 103 -9.50 0.02 -1.88
N PHE A 104 -9.72 1.28 -2.24
CA PHE A 104 -10.17 2.27 -1.26
C PHE A 104 -11.51 2.88 -1.67
N VAL A 105 -12.37 3.11 -0.69
CA VAL A 105 -13.72 3.66 -0.88
C VAL A 105 -13.85 4.92 -0.05
N TYR A 106 -14.24 6.02 -0.70
CA TYR A 106 -14.57 7.25 0.00
C TYR A 106 -15.91 7.09 0.71
N LEU A 107 -15.91 7.29 2.04
CA LEU A 107 -17.10 7.12 2.87
C LEU A 107 -17.91 8.42 3.00
N ASN A 108 -17.38 9.53 2.48
CA ASN A 108 -18.07 10.80 2.34
C ASN A 108 -17.48 11.60 1.17
N THR A 109 -18.27 12.57 0.68
CA THR A 109 -17.81 13.56 -0.29
C THR A 109 -17.02 14.65 0.43
N VAL A 110 -15.96 15.17 -0.20
CA VAL A 110 -15.18 16.31 0.30
C VAL A 110 -15.07 17.34 -0.83
N ALA A 111 -15.55 18.56 -0.59
CA ALA A 111 -15.63 19.57 -1.63
C ALA A 111 -14.25 20.13 -2.03
N ARG A 112 -13.32 20.23 -1.07
CA ARG A 112 -12.01 20.88 -1.25
C ARG A 112 -10.87 20.09 -0.63
N GLY A 113 -9.85 19.81 -1.45
CA GLY A 113 -8.69 19.02 -1.06
C GLY A 113 -9.01 17.54 -0.94
N GLY A 114 -8.22 16.80 -0.15
CA GLY A 114 -8.50 15.41 0.17
C GLY A 114 -8.35 14.42 -0.99
N ARG A 115 -7.84 14.83 -2.16
CA ARG A 115 -7.68 13.94 -3.31
C ARG A 115 -6.69 12.82 -3.01
N THR A 116 -6.91 11.66 -3.61
CA THR A 116 -5.83 10.68 -3.79
C THR A 116 -5.12 10.99 -5.10
N ARG A 117 -3.80 11.16 -5.07
CA ARG A 117 -3.02 11.66 -6.21
C ARG A 117 -1.90 10.70 -6.57
N TRP A 118 -1.68 10.53 -7.87
CA TRP A 118 -0.58 9.80 -8.50
C TRP A 118 0.10 10.77 -9.47
N ARG A 119 1.20 11.39 -9.03
CA ARG A 119 1.97 12.36 -9.83
C ARG A 119 3.25 11.78 -10.44
N TRP A 120 3.43 10.47 -10.33
CA TRP A 120 4.69 9.78 -10.57
C TRP A 120 4.60 8.74 -11.68
N THR A 121 3.59 8.87 -12.56
CA THR A 121 3.30 7.92 -13.65
C THR A 121 4.34 7.93 -14.78
N ASN A 122 5.30 8.85 -14.75
CA ASN A 122 6.32 9.01 -15.79
C ASN A 122 7.64 8.29 -15.48
N HIS A 123 7.72 7.44 -14.44
CA HIS A 123 8.91 6.60 -14.22
C HIS A 123 9.26 5.77 -15.47
N ASP A 124 8.23 5.36 -16.20
CA ASP A 124 8.28 4.67 -17.48
C ASP A 124 9.09 5.41 -18.57
N LEU A 125 8.94 6.73 -18.69
CA LEU A 125 9.66 7.53 -19.69
C LEU A 125 11.17 7.52 -19.45
N ALA A 126 11.59 7.51 -18.18
CA ALA A 126 13.01 7.45 -17.81
C ALA A 126 13.64 6.08 -18.12
N LEU A 127 12.83 5.02 -18.25
CA LEU A 127 13.25 3.67 -18.62
C LEU A 127 13.14 3.40 -20.13
N GLY A 128 12.90 4.44 -20.95
CA GLY A 128 12.72 4.31 -22.41
C GLY A 128 11.33 3.83 -22.83
N GLY A 129 10.40 3.80 -21.88
CA GLY A 129 9.03 3.38 -22.04
C GLY A 129 8.10 4.46 -22.59
N SER A 130 7.02 4.07 -23.24
CA SER A 130 5.94 4.98 -23.65
C SER A 130 4.64 4.57 -22.96
N HIS A 131 4.02 5.51 -22.24
CA HIS A 131 2.62 5.41 -21.73
C HIS A 131 2.35 4.61 -20.44
N GLY A 132 3.34 4.39 -19.56
CA GLY A 132 3.06 3.76 -18.26
C GLY A 132 2.82 2.24 -18.32
N THR A 133 2.97 1.63 -19.51
CA THR A 133 2.82 0.19 -19.73
C THR A 133 4.13 -0.57 -19.67
N SER A 134 5.27 0.11 -19.66
CA SER A 134 6.58 -0.49 -19.85
C SER A 134 6.99 -1.34 -18.64
N PHE A 135 6.57 -0.93 -17.43
CA PHE A 135 6.61 -1.81 -16.26
C PHE A 135 5.84 -3.12 -16.48
N TYR A 136 4.73 -3.12 -17.22
CA TYR A 136 3.93 -4.33 -17.46
C TYR A 136 4.43 -5.15 -18.67
N GLU A 137 5.07 -4.51 -19.64
CA GLU A 137 5.66 -5.17 -20.82
C GLU A 137 7.02 -5.82 -20.49
N ALA A 138 7.81 -5.18 -19.63
CA ALA A 138 9.11 -5.66 -19.16
C ALA A 138 9.26 -5.36 -17.65
N PRO A 139 8.54 -6.07 -16.77
CA PRO A 139 8.64 -5.85 -15.33
C PRO A 139 10.06 -6.11 -14.84
N GLY A 140 10.58 -5.13 -14.11
CA GLY A 140 11.93 -5.17 -13.57
C GLY A 140 12.12 -4.24 -12.37
N PRO A 141 13.26 -4.32 -11.68
CA PRO A 141 13.55 -3.48 -10.54
C PRO A 141 13.66 -2.01 -10.98
N GLY A 142 12.81 -1.16 -10.43
CA GLY A 142 13.00 0.29 -10.51
C GLY A 142 14.24 0.71 -9.69
N SER A 143 14.88 1.82 -10.05
CA SER A 143 16.10 2.28 -9.36
C SER A 143 15.87 2.74 -7.91
N GLY A 144 14.62 2.75 -7.41
CA GLY A 144 14.23 3.32 -6.12
C GLY A 144 14.40 4.84 -6.03
N ARG A 145 15.28 5.42 -6.86
CA ARG A 145 15.53 6.83 -7.13
C ARG A 145 14.39 7.42 -7.95
N THR A 146 13.19 7.37 -7.41
CA THR A 146 12.24 8.43 -7.74
C THR A 146 12.76 9.66 -7.00
N GLU A 147 12.89 10.80 -7.67
CA GLU A 147 12.99 12.11 -7.00
C GLU A 147 11.63 12.36 -6.34
N VAL A 148 11.32 11.58 -5.29
CA VAL A 148 9.99 11.39 -4.72
C VAL A 148 9.43 12.70 -4.19
N GLU A 149 10.30 13.63 -3.83
CA GLU A 149 9.94 14.92 -3.25
C GLU A 149 9.23 15.86 -4.23
N HIS A 150 9.38 15.69 -5.55
CA HIS A 150 8.88 16.69 -6.51
C HIS A 150 7.91 16.17 -7.57
N GLY A 151 7.88 14.86 -7.83
CA GLY A 151 7.04 14.30 -8.89
C GLY A 151 7.52 14.72 -10.29
N SER A 152 7.48 13.78 -11.23
CA SER A 152 8.10 13.98 -12.55
C SER A 152 7.11 13.81 -13.72
N GLY A 153 5.80 13.72 -13.46
CA GLY A 153 4.83 13.40 -14.50
C GLY A 153 3.43 13.99 -14.39
N ALA A 154 2.58 13.53 -15.31
CA ALA A 154 1.17 13.90 -15.36
C ALA A 154 0.48 13.45 -14.05
N ASP A 155 -0.37 14.33 -13.50
CA ASP A 155 -1.10 14.06 -12.28
C ASP A 155 -2.42 13.37 -12.60
N VAL A 156 -2.55 12.11 -12.18
CA VAL A 156 -3.86 11.47 -12.04
C VAL A 156 -4.31 11.69 -10.61
N SER A 157 -5.43 12.40 -10.44
CA SER A 157 -6.01 12.63 -9.12
C SER A 157 -7.50 12.32 -9.10
N VAL A 158 -7.95 11.76 -7.98
CA VAL A 158 -9.36 11.41 -7.76
C VAL A 158 -9.88 12.18 -6.56
N ALA A 159 -10.92 13.00 -6.78
CA ALA A 159 -11.61 13.72 -5.71
C ALA A 159 -12.48 12.78 -4.87
N PRO A 160 -12.59 12.99 -3.55
CA PRO A 160 -13.47 12.20 -2.70
C PRO A 160 -14.93 12.46 -3.04
N VAL A 161 -15.60 11.44 -3.55
CA VAL A 161 -17.05 11.42 -3.75
C VAL A 161 -17.58 10.16 -3.07
N GLU A 162 -18.57 10.33 -2.19
CA GLU A 162 -19.13 9.25 -1.39
C GLU A 162 -19.50 8.03 -2.24
N GLY A 163 -19.10 6.85 -1.77
CA GLY A 163 -19.36 5.57 -2.43
C GLY A 163 -18.43 5.27 -3.62
N THR A 164 -17.62 6.22 -4.08
CA THR A 164 -16.64 6.00 -5.15
C THR A 164 -15.53 5.09 -4.63
N GLY A 165 -15.33 3.98 -5.33
CA GLY A 165 -14.22 3.06 -5.12
C GLY A 165 -13.10 3.31 -6.13
N VAL A 166 -11.86 3.28 -5.66
CA VAL A 166 -10.67 3.33 -6.52
C VAL A 166 -9.85 2.08 -6.29
N LEU A 167 -9.42 1.48 -7.39
CA LEU A 167 -8.65 0.27 -7.43
C LEU A 167 -7.31 0.58 -8.08
N HIS A 168 -6.21 0.13 -7.46
CA HIS A 168 -4.89 0.21 -8.06
C HIS A 168 -4.04 -0.98 -7.64
N PHE A 169 -3.03 -1.30 -8.46
CA PHE A 169 -2.21 -2.49 -8.33
C PHE A 169 -0.79 -2.09 -7.92
N PRO A 170 -0.48 -2.02 -6.61
CA PRO A 170 0.82 -1.56 -6.15
C PRO A 170 1.93 -2.62 -6.33
N ALA A 171 1.57 -3.86 -6.70
CA ALA A 171 2.52 -4.88 -7.08
C ALA A 171 1.92 -5.89 -8.07
N CYS A 172 2.79 -6.54 -8.84
CA CYS A 172 2.46 -7.69 -9.68
C CYS A 172 2.03 -8.90 -8.84
N THR A 173 1.38 -9.88 -9.49
CA THR A 173 1.09 -11.18 -8.85
C THR A 173 2.37 -11.94 -8.53
N ALA A 174 2.29 -12.93 -7.63
CA ALA A 174 3.42 -13.80 -7.33
C ALA A 174 3.92 -14.55 -8.58
N ALA A 175 3.02 -14.96 -9.47
CA ALA A 175 3.37 -15.62 -10.74
C ALA A 175 4.15 -14.70 -11.69
N ALA A 176 3.91 -13.40 -11.62
CA ALA A 176 4.65 -12.36 -12.33
C ALA A 176 5.79 -11.76 -11.49
N GLY A 177 6.15 -12.39 -10.36
CA GLY A 177 7.32 -12.02 -9.55
C GLY A 177 7.07 -11.16 -8.31
N GLY A 178 5.86 -10.61 -8.14
CA GLY A 178 5.54 -9.79 -6.97
C GLY A 178 6.24 -8.42 -6.96
N TRP A 179 6.68 -7.93 -8.12
CA TRP A 179 7.32 -6.63 -8.30
C TRP A 179 6.44 -5.48 -7.81
N THR A 180 7.00 -4.57 -7.03
CA THR A 180 6.32 -3.32 -6.68
C THR A 180 6.21 -2.42 -7.91
N ASP A 181 5.00 -1.96 -8.21
CA ASP A 181 4.76 -0.96 -9.25
C ASP A 181 5.05 0.44 -8.68
N TYR A 182 6.08 1.10 -9.22
CA TYR A 182 6.45 2.45 -8.81
C TYR A 182 5.49 3.52 -9.34
N ASN A 183 4.74 3.23 -10.41
CA ASN A 183 3.70 4.14 -10.92
C ASN A 183 2.49 4.20 -9.97
N ALA A 184 2.33 3.20 -9.10
CA ALA A 184 1.26 3.15 -8.10
C ALA A 184 1.55 3.97 -6.82
N TYR A 185 2.69 4.67 -6.77
CA TYR A 185 2.96 5.60 -5.68
C TYR A 185 1.90 6.68 -5.62
N HIS A 186 1.38 6.92 -4.43
CA HIS A 186 0.30 7.86 -4.22
C HIS A 186 0.41 8.56 -2.88
N GLU A 187 -0.35 9.65 -2.77
CA GLU A 187 -0.50 10.43 -1.55
C GLU A 187 -1.97 10.74 -1.30
N ALA A 188 -2.28 11.11 -0.05
CA ALA A 188 -3.53 11.76 0.30
C ALA A 188 -3.27 13.25 0.51
N GLU A 189 -3.78 14.07 -0.41
CA GLU A 189 -3.77 15.53 -0.30
C GLU A 189 -4.47 15.97 1.00
N PRO A 190 -3.99 17.01 1.69
CA PRO A 190 -4.71 17.62 2.81
C PRO A 190 -6.16 17.95 2.46
N THR A 191 -7.10 17.67 3.36
CA THR A 191 -8.43 18.27 3.26
C THR A 191 -8.38 19.73 3.71
N VAL A 192 -9.28 20.57 3.21
CA VAL A 192 -9.28 22.01 3.55
C VAL A 192 -10.22 22.33 4.70
N ASP A 193 -11.51 22.02 4.54
CA ASP A 193 -12.56 22.44 5.48
C ASP A 193 -13.29 21.27 6.14
N GLU A 194 -13.18 20.07 5.56
CA GLU A 194 -14.00 18.91 5.92
C GLU A 194 -13.15 17.70 6.33
N THR A 195 -13.70 16.87 7.20
CA THR A 195 -13.11 15.56 7.52
C THR A 195 -13.30 14.61 6.34
N LYS A 196 -12.25 13.88 5.95
CA LYS A 196 -12.30 12.79 4.96
C LYS A 196 -12.29 11.43 5.65
N TRP A 197 -13.19 10.55 5.24
CA TRP A 197 -13.25 9.16 5.68
C TRP A 197 -13.02 8.22 4.51
N VAL A 198 -12.16 7.21 4.72
CA VAL A 198 -11.83 6.20 3.70
C VAL A 198 -11.82 4.82 4.31
N ALA A 199 -12.47 3.86 3.66
CA ALA A 199 -12.25 2.44 3.90
C ALA A 199 -11.18 1.93 2.94
N GLN A 200 -10.20 1.17 3.44
CA GLN A 200 -9.08 0.62 2.66
C GLN A 200 -9.04 -0.89 2.86
N GLN A 201 -9.11 -1.61 1.74
CA GLN A 201 -8.97 -3.06 1.67
C GLN A 201 -7.70 -3.40 0.89
N PHE A 202 -6.77 -4.06 1.57
CA PHE A 202 -5.58 -4.62 0.93
C PHE A 202 -5.79 -6.10 0.61
N ILE A 203 -5.33 -6.51 -0.56
CA ILE A 203 -5.41 -7.89 -1.03
C ILE A 203 -3.99 -8.41 -1.23
N TRP A 204 -3.70 -9.53 -0.59
CA TRP A 204 -2.42 -10.22 -0.71
C TRP A 204 -2.28 -10.95 -2.04
N SER A 205 -1.05 -11.08 -2.52
CA SER A 205 -0.68 -11.84 -3.71
C SER A 205 -0.80 -13.36 -3.55
N HIS A 206 -1.16 -13.87 -2.37
CA HIS A 206 -1.23 -15.29 -2.08
C HIS A 206 -2.38 -15.64 -1.12
N GLU A 207 -3.10 -16.73 -1.41
CA GLU A 207 -4.33 -17.11 -0.68
C GLU A 207 -4.11 -18.01 0.55
N ARG A 208 -2.92 -18.63 0.69
CA ARG A 208 -2.67 -19.71 1.66
C ARG A 208 -2.06 -19.30 3.00
N LEU A 209 -2.33 -18.11 3.50
CA LEU A 209 -1.72 -17.69 4.76
C LEU A 209 -2.55 -18.13 5.96
N ASP A 210 -1.89 -18.75 6.93
CA ASP A 210 -2.45 -18.91 8.28
C ASP A 210 -2.52 -17.54 8.95
N TRP A 211 -3.71 -16.93 8.87
CA TRP A 211 -3.97 -15.56 9.30
C TRP A 211 -3.68 -15.31 10.78
N ARG A 212 -3.64 -16.35 11.63
CA ARG A 212 -3.37 -16.18 13.07
C ARG A 212 -1.96 -15.62 13.30
N ALA A 213 -0.96 -16.14 12.58
CA ALA A 213 0.40 -15.63 12.66
C ALA A 213 0.55 -14.21 12.08
N VAL A 214 -0.33 -13.82 11.15
CA VAL A 214 -0.30 -12.52 10.45
C VAL A 214 -0.87 -11.40 11.29
N LEU A 215 -2.00 -11.63 11.95
CA LEU A 215 -2.61 -10.63 12.82
C LEU A 215 -1.71 -10.30 14.01
N ASP A 216 -1.00 -11.28 14.55
CA ASP A 216 -0.03 -11.03 15.63
C ASP A 216 1.12 -10.14 15.13
N ALA A 217 1.60 -10.31 13.90
CA ALA A 217 2.66 -9.49 13.32
C ALA A 217 2.22 -8.06 12.92
N GLU A 218 0.99 -7.87 12.40
CA GLU A 218 0.49 -6.53 12.02
C GLU A 218 -0.13 -5.76 13.21
N ASN A 219 -0.60 -6.43 14.28
CA ASN A 219 -1.09 -5.78 15.50
C ASN A 219 0.03 -5.35 16.46
N HIS A 220 1.24 -5.89 16.30
CA HIS A 220 2.43 -5.39 16.95
C HIS A 220 3.12 -4.40 15.99
N GLU A 221 2.89 -3.09 16.20
CA GLU A 221 3.95 -2.16 15.79
C GLU A 221 5.26 -2.63 16.43
N PRO A 222 6.42 -2.52 15.75
CA PRO A 222 7.69 -2.80 16.39
C PRO A 222 7.78 -1.89 17.60
N SER A 223 7.58 -2.45 18.80
CA SER A 223 7.97 -1.75 20.03
C SER A 223 9.42 -1.41 19.80
N THR A 224 9.74 -0.12 19.79
CA THR A 224 11.12 0.33 19.85
C THR A 224 11.73 -0.33 21.08
N ARG A 225 12.43 -1.46 20.91
CA ARG A 225 13.39 -1.90 21.90
C ARG A 225 14.42 -0.78 21.90
N ARG A 226 14.32 0.11 22.88
CA ARG A 226 15.44 0.96 23.25
C ARG A 226 16.59 0.00 23.52
N SER A 227 17.71 0.24 22.86
CA SER A 227 18.97 -0.47 23.02
C SER A 227 19.65 -0.17 24.37
N ASP A 228 18.88 0.09 25.43
CA ASP A 228 19.41 0.61 26.70
C ASP A 228 19.35 -0.41 27.85
N ASP A 229 19.03 -1.67 27.58
CA ASP A 229 19.16 -2.75 28.57
C ASP A 229 20.24 -3.75 28.12
N VAL A 230 21.49 -3.29 28.24
CA VAL A 230 22.63 -4.16 28.49
C VAL A 230 23.14 -3.80 29.89
N ILE A 231 22.89 -4.70 30.85
CA ILE A 231 23.68 -4.79 32.09
C ILE A 231 24.97 -5.53 31.74
#